data_AF-A0A0F9AVZ7-F1
#
_entry.id   AF-A0A0F9AVZ7-F1
#
_cell.length_a   1.000
_cell.length_b   1.000
_cell.length_c   1.000
_cell.angle_alpha   90.00
_cell.angle_beta   90.00
_cell.angle_gamma   90.00
#
_symmetry.space_group_name_H-M   'P 1'
#
loop_
_entity.id
_entity.type
_entity.pdbx_description
1 polymer ?
#
loop_
_entity_poly.entity_id
_entity_poly.type
_entity_poly.pdbx_seq_one_letter_code
_entity_poly.pdbx_strand_id
1 'polypeptide(L)'
;MVEKTNVTKWSIENIPDKDDLYYRMHKMYFEDNPNIIPGSGFRPQGESLSVDWNKHSTPEQSRQRATIPDDNRIVETNVGDVRAIPLIVIHNPDHARMNRAHTDILGLIGVSKSELNKLRSQLATLSDWAI
;
A
#
# COMPACT_ATOMS: atom_id res chain seq x y z
N MET A 1 36.64 -19.10 1.20
CA MET A 1 35.42 -19.66 1.80
C MET A 1 34.30 -18.69 1.48
N VAL A 2 33.28 -19.12 0.73
CA VAL A 2 32.16 -18.25 0.38
C VAL A 2 31.19 -18.29 1.56
N GLU A 3 31.04 -17.18 2.28
CA GLU A 3 29.99 -17.05 3.29
C GLU A 3 28.64 -17.32 2.61
N LYS A 4 27.94 -18.35 3.06
CA LYS A 4 26.56 -18.58 2.65
C LYS A 4 25.74 -17.45 3.26
N THR A 5 25.42 -16.45 2.46
CA THR A 5 24.50 -15.39 2.85
C THR A 5 23.17 -16.04 3.21
N ASN A 6 22.84 -16.09 4.50
CA ASN A 6 21.52 -16.51 4.95
C ASN A 6 20.53 -15.48 4.44
N VAL A 7 19.87 -15.77 3.32
CA VAL A 7 18.80 -14.93 2.79
C VAL A 7 17.65 -15.01 3.78
N THR A 8 17.39 -13.92 4.50
CA THR A 8 16.23 -13.82 5.40
C THR A 8 14.95 -13.97 4.56
N LYS A 9 14.32 -15.15 4.63
CA LYS A 9 13.00 -15.40 4.04
C LYS A 9 11.92 -15.29 5.09
N TRP A 10 11.14 -14.22 5.01
CA TRP A 10 9.88 -14.07 5.75
C TRP A 10 8.77 -14.92 5.11
N SER A 11 7.99 -15.60 5.94
CA SER A 11 6.79 -16.31 5.48
C SER A 11 5.66 -15.34 5.19
N ILE A 12 4.76 -15.74 4.29
CA ILE A 12 3.44 -15.11 4.15
C ILE A 12 2.65 -15.34 5.45
N GLU A 13 1.89 -14.34 5.87
CA GLU A 13 1.14 -14.34 7.13
C GLU A 13 -0.30 -13.91 6.83
N ASN A 14 -1.26 -14.33 7.66
CA ASN A 14 -2.60 -13.81 7.58
C ASN A 14 -2.65 -12.40 8.19
N ILE A 15 -3.27 -11.46 7.47
CA ILE A 15 -3.45 -10.08 7.94
C ILE A 15 -4.84 -9.98 8.60
N PRO A 16 -4.93 -9.64 9.90
CA PRO A 16 -6.20 -9.38 10.60
C PRO A 16 -6.97 -8.20 9.99
N ASP A 17 -8.30 -8.24 10.01
CA ASP A 17 -9.15 -7.13 9.53
C ASP A 17 -8.96 -5.84 10.33
N LYS A 18 -8.60 -5.96 11.61
CA LYS A 18 -8.37 -4.83 12.52
C LYS A 18 -7.04 -4.10 12.28
N ASP A 19 -6.18 -4.65 11.44
CA ASP A 19 -4.87 -4.07 11.15
C ASP A 19 -4.99 -3.06 10.01
N ASP A 20 -3.94 -2.26 9.82
CA ASP A 20 -3.92 -1.15 8.86
C ASP A 20 -2.81 -1.32 7.82
N LEU A 21 -3.03 -0.69 6.68
CA LEU A 21 -2.12 -0.66 5.53
C LEU A 21 -1.69 0.77 5.25
N TYR A 22 -0.42 0.93 4.91
CA TYR A 22 0.19 2.19 4.54
C TYR A 22 0.44 2.25 3.05
N TYR A 23 -0.26 3.15 2.36
CA TYR A 23 -0.04 3.46 0.97
C TYR A 23 0.73 4.76 0.82
N ARG A 24 1.78 4.72 0.00
CA ARG A 24 2.57 5.90 -0.33
C ARG A 24 1.95 6.64 -1.51
N MET A 25 1.47 7.86 -1.26
CA MET A 25 0.94 8.74 -2.31
C MET A 25 1.94 9.84 -2.66
N HIS A 26 2.18 10.04 -3.95
CA HIS A 26 3.08 11.08 -4.46
C HIS A 26 2.41 12.47 -4.47
N LYS A 27 3.17 13.53 -4.17
CA LYS A 27 2.68 14.92 -4.01
C LYS A 27 1.87 15.43 -5.18
N MET A 28 2.23 15.04 -6.41
CA MET A 28 1.54 15.47 -7.63
C MET A 28 0.03 15.19 -7.63
N TYR A 29 -0.45 14.28 -6.79
CA TYR A 29 -1.87 13.94 -6.70
C TYR A 29 -2.64 14.84 -5.73
N PHE A 30 -1.99 15.37 -4.69
CA PHE A 30 -2.63 16.13 -3.61
C PHE A 30 -2.08 17.54 -3.44
N GLU A 31 -1.12 17.98 -4.25
CA GLU A 31 -0.52 19.32 -4.15
C GLU A 31 -1.56 20.43 -4.30
N ASP A 32 -2.53 20.26 -5.20
CA ASP A 32 -3.63 21.22 -5.41
C ASP A 32 -4.62 21.25 -4.22
N ASN A 33 -4.76 20.13 -3.50
CA ASN A 33 -5.65 20.04 -2.35
C ASN A 33 -5.12 19.04 -1.30
N PRO A 34 -4.22 19.50 -0.40
CA PRO A 34 -3.48 18.61 0.50
C PRO A 34 -4.35 17.99 1.61
N ASN A 35 -5.61 18.40 1.74
CA ASN A 35 -6.54 17.89 2.74
C ASN A 35 -7.45 16.79 2.19
N ILE A 36 -7.38 16.49 0.88
CA ILE A 36 -8.18 15.46 0.24
C ILE A 36 -7.27 14.31 -0.19
N ILE A 37 -7.72 13.08 0.03
CA ILE A 37 -7.10 11.88 -0.55
C ILE A 37 -7.71 11.66 -1.94
N PRO A 38 -6.99 11.91 -3.03
CA PRO A 38 -7.52 11.72 -4.37
C PRO A 38 -7.52 10.23 -4.75
N GLY A 39 -8.68 9.73 -5.21
CA GLY A 39 -8.76 8.37 -5.76
C GLY A 39 -7.77 8.12 -6.91
N SER A 40 -7.47 9.13 -7.71
CA SER A 40 -6.49 9.06 -8.81
C SER A 40 -5.06 8.74 -8.34
N GLY A 41 -4.75 8.97 -7.07
CA GLY A 41 -3.44 8.70 -6.46
C GLY A 41 -3.19 7.20 -6.19
N PHE A 42 -4.21 6.35 -6.10
CA PHE A 42 -4.04 4.91 -5.90
C PHE A 42 -3.65 4.21 -7.21
N ARG A 43 -2.34 4.10 -7.45
CA ARG A 43 -1.77 3.59 -8.70
C ARG A 43 -1.11 2.21 -8.47
N PRO A 44 -1.73 1.12 -8.97
CA PRO A 44 -1.08 -0.18 -8.98
C PRO A 44 0.26 -0.13 -9.74
N GLN A 45 1.22 -0.94 -9.29
CA GLN A 45 2.49 -1.18 -9.97
C GLN A 45 2.55 -2.67 -10.33
N GLY A 46 2.56 -2.96 -11.63
CA GLY A 46 2.36 -4.34 -12.08
C GLY A 46 0.92 -4.79 -11.82
N GLU A 47 0.76 -5.91 -11.11
CA GLU A 47 -0.53 -6.59 -10.90
C GLU A 47 -1.27 -6.16 -9.62
N SER A 48 -0.62 -5.38 -8.75
CA SER A 48 -1.14 -5.04 -7.42
C SER A 48 -0.91 -3.56 -7.07
N LEU A 49 -1.69 -3.07 -6.11
CA LEU A 49 -1.36 -1.86 -5.37
C LEU A 49 -0.50 -2.23 -4.17
N SER A 50 0.76 -1.77 -4.21
CA SER A 50 1.77 -2.04 -3.18
C SER A 50 1.53 -1.15 -1.97
N VAL A 51 1.39 -1.77 -0.80
CA VAL A 51 1.19 -1.13 0.50
C VAL A 51 2.06 -1.82 1.56
N ASP A 52 2.19 -1.20 2.74
CA ASP A 52 2.92 -1.76 3.87
C ASP A 52 1.99 -2.06 5.05
N TRP A 53 2.10 -3.25 5.63
CA TRP A 53 1.32 -3.64 6.79
C TRP A 53 1.87 -3.07 8.11
N ASN A 54 0.99 -2.46 8.91
CA ASN A 54 1.33 -1.80 10.18
C ASN A 54 2.02 -2.70 11.23
N LYS A 55 1.84 -4.03 11.16
CA LYS A 55 2.56 -4.97 12.03
C LYS A 55 4.08 -4.90 11.86
N HIS A 56 4.55 -4.61 10.63
CA HIS A 56 5.97 -4.65 10.27
C HIS A 56 6.51 -3.30 9.81
N SER A 57 5.70 -2.24 9.84
CA SER A 57 6.11 -0.89 9.45
C SER A 57 5.34 0.17 10.20
N THR A 58 5.95 1.36 10.36
CA THR A 58 5.24 2.61 10.67
C THR A 58 4.97 3.42 9.39
N PRO A 59 4.11 4.46 9.43
CA PRO A 59 3.97 5.40 8.32
C PRO A 59 5.31 6.03 7.91
N GLU A 60 6.12 6.47 8.86
CA GLU A 60 7.42 7.09 8.59
C GLU A 60 8.35 6.11 7.88
N GLN A 61 8.40 4.86 8.31
CA GLN A 61 9.20 3.82 7.66
C GLN A 61 8.73 3.56 6.22
N SER A 62 7.42 3.56 5.98
CA SER A 62 6.85 3.43 4.63
C SER A 62 7.24 4.61 3.73
N ARG A 63 7.18 5.84 4.27
CA ARG A 63 7.59 7.06 3.58
C ARG A 63 9.08 7.06 3.25
N GLN A 64 9.93 6.65 4.19
CA GLN A 64 11.38 6.59 4.02
C GLN A 64 11.83 5.55 2.99
N ARG A 65 10.98 4.58 2.63
CA ARG A 65 11.24 3.64 1.52
C ARG A 65 11.05 4.27 0.13
N ALA A 66 10.60 5.52 0.03
CA ALA A 66 10.53 6.23 -1.23
C ALA A 66 11.91 6.68 -1.72
N THR A 67 12.08 6.84 -3.03
CA THR A 67 13.28 7.47 -3.58
C THR A 67 13.46 8.90 -3.08
N ILE A 68 12.36 9.65 -2.95
CA ILE A 68 12.32 11.01 -2.40
C ILE A 68 11.21 11.04 -1.34
N PRO A 69 11.51 10.78 -0.06
CA PRO A 69 10.51 10.73 1.01
C PRO A 69 9.66 12.00 1.13
N ASP A 70 10.26 13.17 0.90
CA ASP A 70 9.56 14.47 1.03
C ASP A 70 8.48 14.70 -0.03
N ASP A 71 8.56 14.01 -1.17
CA ASP A 71 7.56 14.07 -2.23
C ASP A 71 6.37 13.14 -1.99
N ASN A 72 6.29 12.53 -0.81
CA ASN A 72 5.26 11.55 -0.51
C ASN A 72 4.59 11.80 0.84
N ARG A 73 3.29 11.53 0.89
CA ARG A 73 2.50 11.39 2.11
C ARG A 73 2.01 9.96 2.24
N ILE A 74 1.63 9.57 3.46
CA ILE A 74 1.17 8.22 3.74
C ILE A 74 -0.32 8.25 4.01
N VAL A 75 -1.03 7.43 3.23
CA VAL A 75 -2.42 7.09 3.44
C VAL A 75 -2.48 5.85 4.30
N GLU A 76 -3.33 5.87 5.32
CA GLU A 76 -3.73 4.70 6.09
C GLU A 76 -5.07 4.17 5.57
N THR A 77 -5.21 2.85 5.51
CA THR A 77 -6.48 2.18 5.21
C THR A 77 -6.62 0.94 6.08
N ASN A 78 -7.77 0.76 6.72
CA ASN A 78 -8.06 -0.45 7.47
C ASN A 78 -8.23 -1.67 6.54
N VAL A 79 -7.67 -2.82 6.93
CA VAL A 79 -7.71 -4.06 6.12
C VAL A 79 -9.13 -4.59 5.92
N GLY A 80 -9.96 -4.56 6.97
CA GLY A 80 -11.35 -5.01 6.91
C GLY A 80 -12.18 -4.19 5.93
N ASP A 81 -11.98 -2.87 5.92
CA ASP A 81 -12.66 -1.96 5.00
C ASP A 81 -12.26 -2.20 3.54
N VAL A 82 -10.98 -2.48 3.26
CA VAL A 82 -10.54 -2.88 1.91
C VAL A 82 -11.20 -4.19 1.46
N ARG A 83 -11.33 -5.17 2.36
CA ARG A 83 -11.98 -6.45 2.07
C ARG A 83 -13.50 -6.34 1.93
N ALA A 84 -14.11 -5.27 2.45
CA ALA A 84 -15.54 -4.99 2.30
C ALA A 84 -15.92 -4.50 0.90
N ILE A 85 -14.92 -4.09 0.09
CA ILE A 85 -15.08 -3.82 -1.33
C ILE A 85 -14.45 -4.97 -2.16
N PRO A 86 -14.66 -5.04 -3.50
CA PRO A 86 -14.18 -6.14 -4.35
C PRO A 86 -12.64 -6.22 -4.54
N LEU A 87 -11.86 -6.04 -3.48
CA LEU A 87 -10.41 -6.09 -3.46
C LEU A 87 -9.93 -7.22 -2.53
N ILE A 88 -8.70 -7.69 -2.76
CA ILE A 88 -8.09 -8.78 -1.99
C ILE A 88 -6.78 -8.27 -1.40
N VAL A 89 -6.57 -8.50 -0.09
CA VAL A 89 -5.36 -8.11 0.63
C VAL A 89 -4.52 -9.35 0.94
N ILE A 90 -3.27 -9.39 0.46
CA ILE A 90 -2.36 -10.52 0.64
C ILE A 90 -1.00 -10.03 1.16
N HIS A 91 -0.54 -10.56 2.30
CA HIS A 91 0.83 -10.34 2.75
C HIS A 91 1.81 -10.96 1.75
N ASN A 92 2.72 -10.17 1.20
CA ASN A 92 3.68 -10.64 0.21
C ASN A 92 5.03 -9.96 0.42
N PRO A 93 5.81 -10.36 1.44
CA PRO A 93 7.09 -9.74 1.77
C PRO A 93 8.02 -9.60 0.56
N ASP A 94 8.57 -8.41 0.33
CA ASP A 94 9.53 -8.16 -0.74
C ASP A 94 10.94 -8.48 -0.24
N HIS A 95 11.40 -9.70 -0.50
CA HIS A 95 12.73 -10.16 -0.14
C HIS A 95 13.86 -9.48 -0.93
N ALA A 96 13.58 -9.01 -2.15
CA ALA A 96 14.58 -8.37 -2.99
C ALA A 96 14.90 -6.96 -2.47
N ARG A 97 13.89 -6.26 -1.96
CA ARG A 97 14.02 -4.91 -1.37
C ARG A 97 14.09 -4.93 0.15
N MET A 98 14.17 -6.11 0.77
CA MET A 98 14.18 -6.29 2.22
C MET A 98 13.02 -5.59 2.94
N ASN A 99 11.83 -5.60 2.33
CA ASN A 99 10.61 -5.03 2.91
C ASN A 99 9.66 -6.13 3.38
N ARG A 100 9.76 -6.50 4.66
CA ARG A 100 8.86 -7.47 5.28
C ARG A 100 7.40 -7.00 5.28
N ALA A 101 7.15 -5.69 5.37
CA ALA A 101 5.80 -5.17 5.48
C ALA A 101 5.01 -5.21 4.17
N HIS A 102 5.68 -5.47 3.05
CA HIS A 102 5.06 -5.43 1.74
C HIS A 102 3.82 -6.33 1.67
N THR A 103 2.74 -5.72 1.20
CA THR A 103 1.42 -6.31 1.09
C THR A 103 0.82 -5.87 -0.23
N ASP A 104 0.13 -6.78 -0.89
CA ASP A 104 -0.54 -6.54 -2.16
C ASP A 104 -2.03 -6.34 -1.95
N ILE A 105 -2.57 -5.27 -2.54
CA ILE A 105 -4.01 -5.12 -2.78
C ILE A 105 -4.28 -5.45 -4.25
N LEU A 106 -5.06 -6.50 -4.50
CA LEU A 106 -5.44 -6.99 -5.83
C LEU A 106 -6.87 -6.57 -6.21
N GLY A 107 -7.21 -6.67 -7.50
CA GLY A 107 -8.55 -6.36 -8.03
C GLY A 107 -8.67 -4.99 -8.71
N LEU A 108 -7.57 -4.25 -8.84
CA LEU A 108 -7.52 -2.96 -9.54
C LEU A 108 -7.08 -3.08 -11.02
N ILE A 109 -6.56 -4.23 -11.44
CA ILE A 109 -6.09 -4.51 -12.80
C ILE A 109 -7.09 -5.41 -13.52
N GLY A 110 -7.25 -5.22 -14.84
CA GLY A 110 -8.16 -6.02 -15.68
C GLY A 110 -9.64 -5.60 -15.62
N VAL A 111 -9.99 -4.64 -14.78
CA VAL A 111 -11.33 -4.06 -14.68
C VAL A 111 -11.52 -2.89 -15.66
N SER A 112 -12.78 -2.53 -15.94
CA SER A 112 -13.09 -1.38 -16.80
C SER A 112 -12.58 -0.06 -16.18
N LYS A 113 -12.32 0.97 -17.00
CA LYS A 113 -11.90 2.29 -16.50
C LYS A 113 -12.90 2.89 -15.50
N SER A 114 -14.20 2.70 -15.73
CA SER A 114 -15.25 3.19 -14.84
C SER A 114 -15.21 2.47 -13.49
N GLU A 115 -15.06 1.16 -13.51
CA GLU A 115 -14.95 0.33 -12.30
C GLU A 115 -13.66 0.63 -11.52
N LEU A 116 -12.52 0.78 -12.21
CA LEU A 116 -11.27 1.20 -11.61
C LEU A 116 -11.41 2.54 -10.89
N ASN A 117 -12.03 3.52 -11.54
CA ASN A 117 -12.26 4.83 -10.92
C ASN A 117 -13.18 4.72 -9.70
N LYS A 118 -14.22 3.88 -9.76
CA LYS A 118 -15.10 3.61 -8.62
C LYS A 118 -14.33 3.01 -7.45
N LEU A 119 -13.55 1.94 -7.67
CA LEU A 119 -12.76 1.29 -6.62
C LEU A 119 -11.75 2.24 -5.98
N ARG A 120 -11.09 3.07 -6.80
CA ARG A 120 -10.18 4.12 -6.34
C ARG A 120 -10.86 5.18 -5.48
N SER A 121 -12.06 5.63 -5.87
CA SER A 121 -12.84 6.55 -5.06
C SER A 121 -13.31 5.91 -3.74
N GLN A 122 -13.63 4.61 -3.75
CA GLN A 122 -13.94 3.89 -2.52
C GLN A 122 -12.73 3.81 -1.60
N LEU A 123 -11.55 3.41 -2.10
CA LEU A 123 -10.30 3.43 -1.33
C LEU A 123 -10.03 4.80 -0.72
N ALA A 124 -10.16 5.88 -1.50
CA ALA A 124 -10.01 7.24 -0.99
C ALA A 124 -11.00 7.59 0.14
N THR A 125 -12.21 7.05 0.10
CA THR A 125 -13.25 7.32 1.13
C THR A 125 -13.01 6.53 2.40
N LEU A 126 -12.36 5.37 2.30
CA LEU A 126 -12.06 4.46 3.43
C LEU A 126 -10.72 4.79 4.10
N SER A 127 -10.11 5.90 3.74
CA SER A 127 -8.72 6.21 4.05
C SER A 127 -8.56 7.56 4.73
N ASP A 128 -7.50 7.65 5.52
CA ASP A 128 -7.10 8.86 6.22
C ASP A 128 -5.61 9.15 5.98
N TRP A 129 -5.21 10.42 6.11
CA TRP A 129 -3.80 10.79 6.07
C TRP A 129 -3.15 10.41 7.39
N ALA A 130 -2.11 9.58 7.34
CA ALA A 130 -1.29 9.23 8.50
C ALA A 130 -0.19 10.28 8.77
N ILE A 131 0.56 10.65 7.72
CA ILE A 131 1.64 11.66 7.74
C ILE A 131 1.86 12.34 6.38
#